data_AF-A0A838F3G2-F1
#
_entry.id   AF-A0A838F3G2-F1
#
_cell.length_a   1.000
_cell.length_b   1.000
_cell.length_c   1.000
_cell.angle_alpha   90.00
_cell.angle_beta   90.00
_cell.angle_gamma   90.00
#
_symmetry.space_group_name_H-M   'P 1'
#
loop_
_entity.id
_entity.type
_entity.pdbx_description
1 polymer ?
#
loop_
_entity_poly.entity_id
_entity_poly.type
_entity_poly.pdbx_seq_one_letter_code
_entity_poly.pdbx_strand_id
1 'polypeptide(L)'
;MNDNRKEFLEFLTQSELPPKNLSLSTQKDILLTFHKKSILSKFLFLQFLGACFTLFFCPQFGIGFVDGHGIAHIFRMIGDWACAAFCGSLFLSAGMVISYIGMKGEELWWVWKHYRYTLILLPTFMWSSLMLMNISFESQNEAISYHLTWIISAILAQTFWMSLRSTIYKRTTLVQGIQHS
;
A
#
# COMPACT_ATOMS: atom_id res chain seq x y z
N MET A 1 25.51 9.11 43.90
CA MET A 1 25.42 10.13 42.83
C MET A 1 25.03 9.38 41.56
N ASN A 2 23.97 9.82 40.89
CA ASN A 2 23.11 9.03 40.00
C ASN A 2 23.88 8.41 38.81
N ASP A 3 23.87 7.09 38.70
CA ASP A 3 24.59 6.29 37.69
C ASP A 3 24.26 6.73 36.25
N ASN A 4 22.96 6.97 36.00
CA ASN A 4 22.44 7.49 34.73
C ASN A 4 23.05 8.85 34.32
N ARG A 5 23.49 9.68 35.28
CA ARG A 5 24.13 10.97 34.95
C ARG A 5 25.56 10.74 34.45
N LYS A 6 26.28 9.75 35.00
CA LYS A 6 27.63 9.40 34.56
C LYS A 6 27.60 8.80 33.15
N GLU A 7 26.69 7.87 32.92
CA GLU A 7 26.50 7.23 31.60
C GLU A 7 26.09 8.26 30.53
N PHE A 8 25.18 9.19 30.86
CA PHE A 8 24.81 10.27 29.94
C PHE A 8 25.98 11.24 29.65
N LEU A 9 26.80 11.55 30.65
CA LEU A 9 27.97 12.40 30.45
C LEU A 9 29.06 11.70 29.64
N GLU A 10 29.27 10.40 29.85
CA GLU A 10 30.16 9.56 29.03
C GLU A 10 29.67 9.48 27.58
N PHE A 11 28.36 9.33 27.37
CA PHE A 11 27.77 9.39 26.03
C PHE A 11 28.01 10.76 25.34
N LEU A 12 27.94 11.87 26.08
CA LEU A 12 28.19 13.20 25.53
C LEU A 12 29.67 13.47 25.24
N THR A 13 30.60 12.84 25.97
CA THR A 13 32.05 12.99 25.76
C THR A 13 32.63 11.96 24.79
N GLN A 14 31.94 10.87 24.52
CA GLN A 14 32.35 9.88 23.53
C GLN A 14 32.16 10.47 22.12
N SER A 15 33.28 10.68 21.42
CA SER A 15 33.36 11.28 20.08
C SER A 15 33.23 10.26 18.95
N GLU A 16 32.66 9.10 19.24
CA GLU A 16 32.40 8.08 18.23
C GLU A 16 31.28 8.58 17.30
N LEU A 17 31.69 9.08 16.14
CA LEU A 17 30.78 9.44 15.07
C LEU A 17 29.93 8.19 14.73
N PRO A 18 28.59 8.31 14.71
CA PRO A 18 27.74 7.19 14.34
C PRO A 18 28.15 6.69 12.95
N PRO A 19 28.09 5.37 12.70
CA PRO A 19 28.49 4.83 11.41
C PRO A 19 27.72 5.56 10.30
N LYS A 20 28.42 6.01 9.26
CA LYS A 20 27.91 6.97 8.26
C LYS A 20 26.60 6.51 7.58
N ASN A 21 26.35 5.21 7.54
CA ASN A 21 25.10 4.63 7.03
C ASN A 21 23.88 4.93 7.93
N LEU A 22 24.06 4.97 9.26
CA LEU A 22 23.01 5.27 10.23
C LEU A 22 22.63 6.74 10.17
N SER A 23 23.60 7.64 10.08
CA SER A 23 23.34 9.08 10.01
C SER A 23 22.60 9.45 8.72
N LEU A 24 23.01 8.89 7.57
CA LEU A 24 22.34 9.12 6.29
C LEU A 24 20.91 8.56 6.24
N SER A 25 20.70 7.33 6.73
CA SER A 25 19.35 6.76 6.77
C SER A 25 18.42 7.54 7.69
N THR A 26 18.93 8.00 8.83
CA THR A 26 18.16 8.78 9.81
C THR A 26 17.83 10.16 9.24
N GLN A 27 18.78 10.83 8.59
CA GLN A 27 18.55 12.12 7.96
C GLN A 27 17.48 12.05 6.86
N LYS A 28 17.52 10.99 6.02
CA LYS A 28 16.48 10.74 5.01
C LYS A 28 15.11 10.51 5.63
N ASP A 29 15.03 9.72 6.70
CA ASP A 29 13.78 9.43 7.42
C ASP A 29 13.17 10.72 8.02
N ILE A 30 14.01 11.58 8.59
CA ILE A 30 13.61 12.89 9.12
C ILE A 30 13.04 13.78 8.00
N LEU A 31 13.75 13.91 6.87
CA LEU A 31 13.30 14.73 5.73
C LEU A 31 11.95 14.25 5.19
N LEU A 32 11.77 12.94 5.00
CA LEU A 32 10.50 12.37 4.54
C LEU A 32 9.36 12.62 5.55
N THR A 33 9.67 12.59 6.84
CA THR A 33 8.70 12.87 7.91
C THR A 33 8.21 14.33 7.88
N PHE A 34 9.07 15.29 7.55
CA PHE A 34 8.65 16.69 7.34
C PHE A 34 7.67 16.83 6.17
N HIS A 35 7.85 16.04 5.11
CA HIS A 35 6.99 16.04 3.92
C HIS A 35 5.82 15.03 3.98
N LYS A 36 5.52 14.46 5.15
CA LYS A 36 4.52 13.39 5.32
C LYS A 36 3.17 13.65 4.64
N LYS A 37 2.65 14.88 4.74
CA LYS A 37 1.33 15.23 4.17
C LYS A 37 1.35 15.16 2.64
N SER A 38 2.43 15.63 2.02
CA SER A 38 2.60 15.59 0.57
C SER A 38 2.74 14.14 0.08
N ILE A 39 3.55 13.34 0.77
CA ILE A 39 3.76 11.91 0.44
C ILE A 39 2.45 11.12 0.56
N LEU A 40 1.70 11.31 1.65
CA LEU A 40 0.43 10.62 1.87
C LEU A 40 -0.64 11.07 0.88
N SER A 41 -0.76 12.37 0.62
CA SER A 41 -1.71 12.90 -0.37
C SER A 41 -1.43 12.34 -1.76
N LYS A 42 -0.15 12.32 -2.16
CA LYS A 42 0.30 11.71 -3.42
C LYS A 42 -0.04 10.22 -3.48
N PHE A 43 0.22 9.47 -2.40
CA PHE A 43 -0.12 8.05 -2.34
C PHE A 43 -1.63 7.82 -2.49
N LEU A 44 -2.45 8.53 -1.71
CA LEU A 44 -3.91 8.41 -1.77
C LEU A 44 -4.47 8.78 -3.15
N PHE A 45 -3.92 9.82 -3.77
CA PHE A 45 -4.29 10.23 -5.12
C PHE A 45 -3.98 9.13 -6.15
N LEU A 46 -2.81 8.50 -6.07
CA LEU A 46 -2.43 7.40 -6.98
C LEU A 46 -3.27 6.14 -6.74
N GLN A 47 -3.62 5.85 -5.48
CA GLN A 47 -4.58 4.77 -5.15
C GLN A 47 -5.96 5.06 -5.73
N PHE A 48 -6.43 6.30 -5.63
CA PHE A 48 -7.70 6.73 -6.23
C PHE A 48 -7.69 6.58 -7.75
N LEU A 49 -6.62 6.98 -8.43
CA LEU A 49 -6.48 6.77 -9.87
C LEU A 49 -6.52 5.28 -10.25
N GLY A 50 -5.87 4.43 -9.46
CA GLY A 50 -5.92 2.98 -9.66
C GLY A 50 -7.32 2.40 -9.46
N ALA A 51 -8.02 2.86 -8.42
CA ALA A 51 -9.41 2.50 -8.19
C ALA A 51 -10.27 2.89 -9.41
N CYS A 52 -10.18 4.13 -9.90
CA CYS A 52 -10.89 4.56 -11.10
C CYS A 52 -10.54 3.69 -12.32
N PHE A 53 -9.27 3.35 -12.51
CA PHE A 53 -8.84 2.46 -13.59
C PHE A 53 -9.51 1.08 -13.50
N THR A 54 -9.64 0.52 -12.30
CA THR A 54 -10.27 -0.79 -12.12
C THR A 54 -11.77 -0.80 -12.36
N LEU A 55 -12.45 0.34 -12.19
CA LEU A 55 -13.88 0.48 -12.51
C LEU A 55 -14.17 0.14 -13.98
N PHE A 56 -13.21 0.34 -14.88
CA PHE A 56 -13.36 0.00 -16.30
C PHE A 56 -13.31 -1.51 -16.60
N PHE A 57 -12.68 -2.30 -15.72
CA PHE A 57 -12.47 -3.74 -15.93
C PHE A 57 -13.43 -4.60 -15.12
N CYS A 58 -13.85 -4.11 -13.95
CA CYS A 58 -14.75 -4.82 -13.06
C CYS A 58 -16.18 -4.33 -13.27
N PRO A 59 -17.07 -5.14 -13.89
CA PRO A 59 -18.47 -4.78 -14.11
C PRO A 59 -19.26 -4.64 -12.79
N GLN A 60 -18.63 -4.93 -11.65
CA GLN A 60 -19.15 -4.79 -10.28
C GLN A 60 -19.71 -3.40 -9.96
N PHE A 61 -19.40 -2.39 -10.77
CA PHE A 61 -19.85 -0.99 -10.60
C PHE A 61 -20.74 -0.47 -11.74
N GLY A 62 -21.21 -1.34 -12.64
CA GLY A 62 -22.09 -0.96 -13.75
C GLY A 62 -21.45 -0.09 -14.84
N ILE A 63 -20.15 0.19 -14.75
CA ILE A 63 -19.35 0.95 -15.74
C ILE A 63 -18.45 -0.02 -16.51
N GLY A 64 -19.04 -1.03 -17.14
CA GLY A 64 -18.32 -1.94 -18.02
C GLY A 64 -18.37 -1.42 -19.46
N PHE A 65 -17.24 -1.02 -20.03
CA PHE A 65 -17.17 -0.74 -21.48
C PHE A 65 -17.19 -2.02 -22.34
N VAL A 66 -17.06 -3.19 -21.70
CA VAL A 66 -16.94 -4.49 -22.37
C VAL A 66 -18.15 -5.35 -22.00
N ASP A 67 -19.25 -5.17 -22.74
CA ASP A 67 -20.45 -5.96 -22.55
C ASP A 67 -20.19 -7.46 -22.84
N GLY A 68 -20.38 -8.29 -21.81
CA GLY A 68 -20.67 -9.73 -21.95
C GLY A 68 -19.51 -10.72 -22.13
N HIS A 69 -18.28 -10.30 -22.42
CA HIS A 69 -17.18 -11.24 -22.76
C HIS A 69 -15.83 -10.96 -22.07
N GLY A 70 -15.84 -10.20 -20.97
CA GLY A 70 -14.61 -9.87 -20.23
C GLY A 70 -14.09 -11.00 -19.33
N ILE A 71 -12.84 -10.84 -18.86
CA ILE A 71 -12.21 -11.72 -17.86
C ILE A 71 -13.09 -11.88 -16.60
N ALA A 72 -13.80 -10.83 -16.21
CA ALA A 72 -14.74 -10.86 -15.09
C ALA A 72 -15.91 -11.85 -15.30
N HIS A 73 -16.40 -12.02 -16.53
CA HIS A 73 -17.43 -13.01 -16.85
C HIS A 73 -16.90 -14.43 -16.64
N ILE A 74 -15.64 -14.70 -17.01
CA ILE A 74 -14.99 -15.99 -16.77
C ILE A 74 -14.92 -16.28 -15.26
N PHE A 75 -14.50 -15.29 -14.46
CA PHE A 75 -14.46 -15.46 -13.00
C PHE A 75 -15.85 -15.64 -12.38
N ARG A 76 -16.89 -15.00 -12.92
CA ARG A 76 -18.27 -15.22 -12.46
C ARG A 76 -18.79 -16.63 -12.81
N MET A 77 -18.39 -17.20 -13.96
CA MET A 77 -18.69 -18.61 -14.29
C MET A 77 -18.03 -19.61 -13.33
N ILE A 78 -16.84 -19.27 -12.78
CA ILE A 78 -16.16 -20.08 -11.75
C ILE A 78 -16.89 -19.96 -10.40
N GLY A 79 -17.44 -18.78 -10.12
CA GLY A 79 -18.30 -18.52 -8.98
C GLY A 79 -18.16 -17.10 -8.44
N ASP A 80 -19.17 -16.63 -7.73
CA ASP A 80 -19.20 -15.25 -7.22
C ASP A 80 -18.03 -14.93 -6.30
N TRP A 81 -17.56 -15.91 -5.51
CA TRP A 81 -16.38 -15.76 -4.66
C TRP A 81 -15.10 -15.53 -5.47
N ALA A 82 -14.95 -16.18 -6.63
CA ALA A 82 -13.77 -16.04 -7.49
C ALA A 82 -13.78 -14.66 -8.18
N CYS A 83 -14.96 -14.21 -8.61
CA CYS A 83 -15.16 -12.84 -9.10
C CYS A 83 -14.82 -11.81 -8.02
N ALA A 84 -15.33 -11.98 -6.79
CA ALA A 84 -15.02 -11.11 -5.66
C ALA A 84 -13.52 -11.05 -5.36
N ALA A 85 -12.86 -12.21 -5.34
CA ALA A 85 -11.43 -12.31 -5.08
C ALA A 85 -10.60 -11.58 -6.15
N PHE A 86 -10.94 -11.79 -7.41
CA PHE A 86 -10.27 -11.14 -8.53
C PHE A 86 -10.47 -9.61 -8.49
N CYS A 87 -11.71 -9.16 -8.32
CA CYS A 87 -12.03 -7.73 -8.27
C CYS A 87 -11.35 -7.04 -7.08
N GLY A 88 -11.36 -7.65 -5.89
CA GLY A 88 -10.70 -7.12 -4.70
C GLY A 88 -9.18 -7.03 -4.88
N SER A 89 -8.54 -8.09 -5.38
CA SER A 89 -7.11 -8.08 -5.67
C SER A 89 -6.73 -7.07 -6.75
N LEU A 90 -7.50 -6.95 -7.83
CA LEU A 90 -7.23 -6.03 -8.92
C LEU A 90 -7.33 -4.57 -8.47
N PHE A 91 -8.38 -4.23 -7.70
CA PHE A 91 -8.66 -2.87 -7.22
C PHE A 91 -7.45 -2.25 -6.50
N LEU A 92 -6.88 -2.98 -5.53
CA LEU A 92 -5.69 -2.52 -4.81
C LEU A 92 -4.39 -2.67 -5.60
N SER A 93 -4.27 -3.73 -6.41
CA SER A 93 -3.06 -3.95 -7.22
C SER A 93 -2.85 -2.84 -8.25
N ALA A 94 -3.92 -2.35 -8.88
CA ALA A 94 -3.82 -1.25 -9.84
C ALA A 94 -3.32 0.04 -9.16
N GLY A 95 -3.88 0.40 -8.01
CA GLY A 95 -3.42 1.55 -7.22
C GLY A 95 -1.97 1.40 -6.78
N MET A 96 -1.56 0.18 -6.41
CA MET A 96 -0.17 -0.12 -6.07
C MET A 96 0.78 0.00 -7.26
N VAL A 97 0.41 -0.50 -8.44
CA VAL A 97 1.21 -0.38 -9.67
C VAL A 97 1.37 1.08 -10.07
N ILE A 98 0.29 1.87 -10.03
CA ILE A 98 0.35 3.31 -10.32
C ILE A 98 1.20 4.05 -9.29
N SER A 99 1.07 3.70 -8.01
CA SER A 99 1.93 4.22 -6.94
C SER A 99 3.41 3.88 -7.18
N TYR A 100 3.68 2.71 -7.76
CA TYR A 100 5.02 2.25 -8.08
C TYR A 100 5.71 3.10 -9.14
N ILE A 101 4.93 3.54 -10.14
CA ILE A 101 5.39 4.37 -11.24
C ILE A 101 5.47 5.84 -10.80
N GLY A 102 4.50 6.31 -10.02
CA GLY A 102 4.38 7.73 -9.64
C GLY A 102 5.19 8.17 -8.42
N MET A 103 5.61 7.25 -7.54
CA MET A 103 6.32 7.58 -6.29
C MET A 103 7.77 7.11 -6.29
N LYS A 104 8.62 7.84 -5.57
CA LYS A 104 9.99 7.39 -5.33
C LYS A 104 9.99 6.16 -4.43
N GLY A 105 10.96 5.26 -4.60
CA GLY A 105 11.08 4.06 -3.77
C GLY A 105 11.19 4.35 -2.28
N GLU A 106 11.88 5.43 -1.92
CA GLU A 106 12.04 5.91 -0.53
C GLU A 106 10.72 6.39 0.09
N GLU A 107 9.89 7.11 -0.67
CA GLU A 107 8.57 7.60 -0.25
C GLU A 107 7.65 6.40 0.05
N LEU A 108 7.62 5.43 -0.86
CA LEU A 108 6.73 4.27 -0.75
C LEU A 108 7.16 3.32 0.39
N TRP A 109 8.48 3.15 0.58
CA TRP A 109 9.03 2.43 1.72
C TRP A 109 8.70 3.13 3.06
N TRP A 110 8.80 4.45 3.10
CA TRP A 110 8.46 5.25 4.27
C TRP A 110 6.98 5.10 4.64
N VAL A 111 6.08 5.13 3.65
CA VAL A 111 4.64 4.87 3.84
C VAL A 111 4.42 3.46 4.40
N TRP A 112 5.06 2.43 3.82
CA TRP A 112 4.96 1.06 4.34
C TRP A 112 5.43 0.95 5.80
N LYS A 113 6.57 1.55 6.14
CA LYS A 113 7.15 1.50 7.48
C LYS A 113 6.24 2.14 8.53
N HIS A 114 5.66 3.31 8.25
CA HIS A 114 4.91 4.09 9.23
C HIS A 114 3.41 3.82 9.23
N TYR A 115 2.82 3.41 8.10
CA TYR A 115 1.37 3.30 7.93
C TYR A 115 0.89 1.87 7.60
N ARG A 116 1.68 0.83 7.89
CA ARG A 116 1.34 -0.57 7.57
C ARG A 116 -0.09 -0.98 7.97
N TYR A 117 -0.52 -0.58 9.16
CA TYR A 117 -1.84 -0.97 9.67
C TYR A 117 -2.95 -0.15 9.04
N THR A 118 -2.72 1.14 8.82
CA THR A 118 -3.65 2.01 8.08
C THR A 118 -3.85 1.50 6.65
N LEU A 119 -2.80 0.98 6.02
CA LEU A 119 -2.88 0.37 4.70
C LEU A 119 -3.76 -0.88 4.69
N ILE A 120 -3.72 -1.72 5.73
CA ILE A 120 -4.60 -2.90 5.86
C ILE A 120 -6.08 -2.50 6.01
N LEU A 121 -6.35 -1.37 6.66
CA LEU A 121 -7.71 -0.83 6.83
C LEU A 121 -8.19 -0.01 5.63
N LEU A 122 -7.30 0.35 4.69
CA LEU A 122 -7.67 1.15 3.54
C LEU A 122 -8.68 0.43 2.62
N PRO A 123 -8.50 -0.85 2.25
CA PRO A 123 -9.46 -1.59 1.44
C PRO A 123 -10.85 -1.68 2.09
N THR A 124 -10.91 -1.88 3.40
CA THR A 124 -12.20 -1.95 4.10
C THR A 124 -12.92 -0.61 4.07
N PHE A 125 -12.20 0.49 4.28
CA PHE A 125 -12.76 1.84 4.15
C PHE A 125 -13.24 2.14 2.73
N MET A 126 -12.42 1.83 1.71
CA MET A 126 -12.78 2.06 0.32
C MET A 126 -14.01 1.24 -0.09
N TRP A 127 -14.06 -0.05 0.27
CA TRP A 127 -15.22 -0.91 0.01
C TRP A 127 -16.48 -0.41 0.71
N SER A 128 -16.36 -0.02 1.98
CA SER A 128 -17.49 0.53 2.75
C SER A 128 -18.01 1.82 2.13
N SER A 129 -17.11 2.70 1.66
CA SER A 129 -17.49 3.94 0.96
C SER A 129 -18.21 3.64 -0.35
N LEU A 130 -17.76 2.67 -1.13
CA LEU A 130 -18.39 2.28 -2.39
C LEU A 130 -19.80 1.71 -2.16
N MET A 131 -19.98 0.91 -1.10
CA MET A 131 -21.28 0.40 -0.70
C MET A 131 -22.25 1.50 -0.27
N LEU A 132 -21.77 2.49 0.49
CA LEU A 132 -22.58 3.65 0.90
C LEU A 132 -23.01 4.52 -0.28
N MET A 133 -22.18 4.62 -1.32
CA MET A 133 -22.49 5.39 -2.53
C MET A 133 -23.45 4.66 -3.49
N ASN A 134 -23.95 3.48 -3.10
CA ASN A 134 -24.97 2.75 -3.85
C ASN A 134 -24.56 2.34 -5.28
N ILE A 135 -23.26 2.38 -5.60
CA ILE A 135 -22.72 2.08 -6.93
C ILE A 135 -22.73 0.56 -7.20
N SER A 136 -22.90 -0.26 -6.16
CA SER A 136 -22.84 -1.74 -6.22
C SER A 136 -24.22 -2.41 -6.44
N PHE A 137 -25.25 -1.69 -6.87
CA PHE A 137 -26.65 -2.06 -6.66
C PHE A 137 -27.26 -3.18 -7.53
N GLU A 138 -26.46 -3.93 -8.28
CA GLU A 138 -26.98 -5.07 -9.06
C GLU A 138 -26.92 -6.42 -8.31
N SER A 139 -26.46 -6.43 -7.05
CA SER A 139 -26.37 -7.66 -6.26
C SER A 139 -26.98 -7.56 -4.86
N GLN A 140 -28.24 -7.13 -4.76
CA GLN A 140 -29.00 -7.11 -3.49
C GLN A 140 -29.09 -8.47 -2.76
N ASN A 141 -28.64 -9.57 -3.38
CA ASN A 141 -28.61 -10.91 -2.81
C ASN A 141 -27.19 -11.49 -2.63
N GLU A 142 -26.12 -10.71 -2.78
CA GLU A 142 -24.78 -11.27 -2.61
C GLU A 142 -24.47 -11.57 -1.14
N ALA A 143 -24.11 -12.83 -0.91
CA ALA A 143 -23.85 -13.35 0.42
C ALA A 143 -22.68 -12.60 1.08
N ILE A 144 -22.69 -12.55 2.42
CA ILE A 144 -21.59 -12.00 3.24
C ILE A 144 -20.22 -12.55 2.81
N SER A 145 -20.18 -13.79 2.32
CA SER A 145 -18.98 -14.41 1.75
C SER A 145 -18.36 -13.58 0.62
N TYR A 146 -19.16 -12.97 -0.25
CA TYR A 146 -18.68 -12.13 -1.35
C TYR A 146 -17.86 -10.94 -0.84
N HIS A 147 -18.43 -10.17 0.08
CA HIS A 147 -17.77 -9.01 0.67
C HIS A 147 -16.51 -9.39 1.43
N LEU A 148 -16.55 -10.49 2.19
CA LEU A 148 -15.38 -10.98 2.92
C LEU A 148 -14.28 -11.41 1.96
N THR A 149 -14.61 -12.17 0.91
CA THR A 149 -13.64 -12.60 -0.09
C THR A 149 -13.03 -11.41 -0.84
N TRP A 150 -13.83 -10.39 -1.16
CA TRP A 150 -13.34 -9.15 -1.74
C TRP A 150 -12.33 -8.45 -0.83
N ILE A 151 -12.67 -8.24 0.45
CA ILE A 151 -11.81 -7.56 1.41
C ILE A 151 -10.51 -8.35 1.65
N ILE A 152 -10.62 -9.66 1.87
CA ILE A 152 -9.45 -10.52 2.15
C ILE A 152 -8.50 -10.51 0.97
N SER A 153 -9.00 -10.69 -0.25
CA SER A 153 -8.18 -10.69 -1.47
C SER A 153 -7.52 -9.34 -1.74
N ALA A 154 -8.19 -8.23 -1.42
CA ALA A 154 -7.62 -6.88 -1.52
C ALA A 154 -6.47 -6.66 -0.54
N ILE A 155 -6.65 -7.06 0.73
CA ILE A 155 -5.60 -6.96 1.77
C ILE A 155 -4.39 -7.82 1.40
N LEU A 156 -4.61 -9.06 0.96
CA LEU A 156 -3.54 -9.96 0.54
C LEU A 156 -2.75 -9.39 -0.64
N ALA A 157 -3.43 -8.87 -1.66
CA ALA A 157 -2.77 -8.24 -2.81
C ALA A 157 -1.95 -7.01 -2.40
N GLN A 158 -2.52 -6.12 -1.60
CA GLN A 158 -1.84 -4.90 -1.16
C GLN A 158 -0.60 -5.20 -0.31
N THR A 159 -0.73 -6.13 0.65
CA THR A 159 0.39 -6.53 1.51
C THR A 159 1.49 -7.22 0.71
N PHE A 160 1.13 -8.06 -0.26
CA PHE A 160 2.08 -8.67 -1.18
C PHE A 160 2.90 -7.63 -1.95
N TRP A 161 2.23 -6.69 -2.64
CA TRP A 161 2.90 -5.66 -3.43
C TRP A 161 3.81 -4.75 -2.61
N MET A 162 3.35 -4.33 -1.43
CA MET A 162 4.15 -3.49 -0.55
C MET A 162 5.34 -4.22 0.05
N SER A 163 5.18 -5.49 0.43
CA SER A 163 6.27 -6.34 0.92
C SER A 163 7.32 -6.57 -0.16
N LEU A 164 6.88 -6.88 -1.39
CA LEU A 164 7.75 -7.05 -2.54
C LEU A 164 8.58 -5.79 -2.79
N ARG A 165 7.94 -4.62 -2.84
CA ARG A 165 8.66 -3.34 -2.98
C ARG A 165 9.66 -3.11 -1.86
N SER A 166 9.22 -3.27 -0.62
CA SER A 166 10.05 -3.00 0.55
C SER A 166 11.31 -3.86 0.52
N THR A 167 11.19 -5.12 0.11
CA THR A 167 12.31 -6.04 -0.04
C THR A 167 13.25 -5.61 -1.15
N ILE A 168 12.73 -5.23 -2.32
CA ILE A 168 13.54 -4.70 -3.44
C ILE A 168 14.30 -3.45 -3.01
N TYR A 169 13.62 -2.49 -2.36
CA TYR A 169 14.23 -1.24 -1.92
C TYR A 169 15.34 -1.45 -0.89
N LYS A 170 15.12 -2.32 0.11
CA LYS A 170 16.15 -2.67 1.10
C LYS A 170 17.38 -3.30 0.44
N ARG A 171 17.18 -4.20 -0.53
CA ARG A 171 18.29 -4.81 -1.27
C ARG A 171 19.09 -3.77 -2.05
N THR A 172 18.41 -2.87 -2.79
CA THR A 172 19.09 -1.83 -3.56
C THR A 172 19.88 -0.87 -2.68
N THR A 173 19.31 -0.44 -1.55
CA THR A 173 19.99 0.50 -0.63
C THR A 173 21.17 -0.14 0.11
N LEU A 174 21.07 -1.43 0.48
CA LEU A 174 22.19 -2.16 1.07
C LEU A 174 23.35 -2.35 0.07
N VAL A 175 23.06 -2.68 -1.19
CA VAL A 175 24.08 -2.84 -2.23
C VAL A 175 24.81 -1.51 -2.50
N GLN A 176 24.07 -0.38 -2.56
CA GLN A 176 24.68 0.94 -2.73
C GLN A 176 25.49 1.39 -1.50
N GLY A 177 25.11 0.96 -0.30
CA GLY A 177 25.84 1.25 0.94
C GLY A 177 27.21 0.57 1.00
N ILE A 178 27.34 -0.63 0.42
CA ILE A 178 28.60 -1.38 0.35
C ILE A 178 29.57 -0.79 -0.68
N GLN A 179 29.07 -0.17 -1.76
CA GLN A 179 29.92 0.43 -2.79
C GLN A 179 30.52 1.80 -2.40
N HIS A 180 30.02 2.41 -1.31
CA HIS A 180 30.47 3.73 -0.83
C HIS A 180 31.09 3.71 0.58
N SER A 181 31.32 2.52 1.15
CA SER A 181 32.05 2.29 2.40
C SER A 181 33.47 1.84 2.11
#